data_AF-A0A550CR69-F1
#
_entry.id   AF-A0A550CR69-F1
#
_cell.length_a   1.000
_cell.length_b   1.000
_cell.length_c   1.000
_cell.angle_alpha   90.00
_cell.angle_beta   90.00
_cell.angle_gamma   90.00
#
_symmetry.space_group_name_H-M   'P 1'
#
loop_
_entity.id
_entity.type
_entity.pdbx_description
1 polymer ?
#
loop_
_entity_poly.entity_id
_entity_poly.type
_entity_poly.pdbx_seq_one_letter_code
_entity_poly.pdbx_strand_id
1 'polypeptide(L)'
;MSSQPERQTIRKCHLNFILDSPVPSSQPQPRSQPNSDIPSASTPHVVQYEYIGRQISNGRNVLQRVEMLTADIRVSSFDTHLIVCAGCNKQMSTRGHTSLYYDNCDNWNFHQRTCGKLQDWYNPSSPYRLTPEMAAKFERSRMESRERALAYLVLQDKIKRV
;
A
#
# COMPACT_ATOMS: atom_id res chain seq x y z
N MET A 1 -7.30 -46.70 -17.61
CA MET A 1 -6.97 -45.30 -17.96
C MET A 1 -6.44 -44.65 -16.69
N SER A 2 -5.13 -44.43 -16.61
CA SER A 2 -4.44 -44.01 -15.39
C SER A 2 -4.47 -42.49 -15.22
N SER A 3 -4.96 -42.03 -14.08
CA SER A 3 -5.00 -40.62 -13.68
C SER A 3 -3.64 -40.20 -13.10
N GLN A 4 -3.02 -39.17 -13.67
CA GLN A 4 -1.83 -38.52 -13.08
C GLN A 4 -2.26 -37.46 -12.05
N PRO A 5 -1.54 -37.29 -10.92
CA PRO A 5 -1.77 -36.20 -9.99
C PRO A 5 -1.00 -34.93 -10.39
N GLU A 6 -1.72 -33.81 -10.51
CA GLU A 6 -1.16 -32.47 -10.74
C GLU A 6 -0.29 -32.01 -9.57
N ARG A 7 1.00 -31.76 -9.85
CA ARG A 7 1.95 -31.11 -8.93
C ARG A 7 1.70 -29.60 -8.90
N GLN A 8 1.04 -29.10 -7.85
CA GLN A 8 1.03 -27.66 -7.55
C GLN A 8 2.38 -27.24 -6.96
N THR A 9 3.17 -26.53 -7.77
CA THR A 9 4.47 -25.98 -7.36
C THR A 9 4.24 -24.63 -6.71
N ILE A 10 4.27 -24.58 -5.37
CA ILE A 10 4.18 -23.35 -4.59
C ILE A 10 5.49 -22.56 -4.77
N ARG A 11 5.46 -21.54 -5.62
CA ARG A 11 6.57 -20.59 -5.78
C ARG A 11 6.52 -19.56 -4.65
N LYS A 12 7.36 -19.76 -3.64
CA LYS A 12 7.71 -18.74 -2.62
C LYS A 12 8.43 -17.58 -3.31
N CYS A 13 7.81 -16.40 -3.35
CA CYS A 13 8.47 -15.18 -3.81
C CYS A 13 8.96 -14.42 -2.58
N HIS A 14 10.27 -14.45 -2.34
CA HIS A 14 10.96 -13.58 -1.38
C HIS A 14 10.92 -12.14 -1.90
N LEU A 15 10.44 -11.21 -1.06
CA LEU A 15 10.56 -9.78 -1.28
C LEU A 15 11.82 -9.29 -0.55
N ASN A 16 12.85 -8.91 -1.32
CA ASN A 16 13.95 -8.11 -0.79
C ASN A 16 13.57 -6.64 -0.95
N PHE A 17 13.38 -5.95 0.17
CA PHE A 17 13.31 -4.49 0.24
C PHE A 17 14.71 -4.02 0.63
N ILE A 18 15.48 -3.48 -0.33
CA ILE A 18 16.68 -2.70 -0.02
C ILE A 18 16.28 -1.25 -0.21
N LEU A 19 16.10 -0.54 0.91
CA LEU A 19 16.03 0.90 0.95
C LEU A 19 17.42 1.37 1.41
N ASP A 20 18.33 1.60 0.46
CA ASP A 20 19.64 2.19 0.77
C ASP A 20 19.42 3.59 1.36
N SER A 21 19.77 3.73 2.63
CA SER A 21 19.75 4.99 3.38
C SER A 21 21.07 5.73 3.20
N PRO A 22 21.09 7.05 3.00
CA PRO A 22 22.32 7.81 3.10
C PRO A 22 22.70 8.01 4.58
N VAL A 23 23.96 7.69 4.90
CA VAL A 23 24.60 7.84 6.23
C VAL A 23 24.70 9.33 6.62
N PRO A 24 24.40 9.72 7.87
CA PRO A 24 24.75 11.05 8.39
C PRO A 24 26.16 11.06 9.01
N SER A 25 26.94 12.06 8.61
CA SER A 25 28.26 12.39 9.16
C SER A 25 28.13 13.13 10.50
N SER A 26 29.04 12.87 11.42
CA SER A 26 29.03 13.31 12.82
C SER A 26 29.35 14.81 13.04
N GLN A 27 28.65 15.37 14.03
CA GLN A 27 28.68 16.67 14.76
C GLN A 27 30.04 17.37 15.05
N PRO A 28 30.11 18.66 15.53
CA PRO A 28 29.46 19.17 16.77
C PRO A 28 28.84 20.60 16.78
N GLN A 29 27.98 20.84 17.77
CA GLN A 29 27.20 22.08 18.10
C GLN A 29 28.04 23.27 18.62
N PRO A 30 27.48 24.51 18.67
CA PRO A 30 26.91 25.01 19.94
C PRO A 30 25.61 25.85 19.85
N ARG A 31 24.70 25.58 20.81
CA ARG A 31 23.81 26.47 21.62
C ARG A 31 23.22 27.76 20.99
N SER A 32 21.88 27.83 20.95
CA SER A 32 21.03 28.91 21.50
C SER A 32 19.53 28.61 21.26
N GLN A 33 18.71 28.67 22.32
CA GLN A 33 17.24 28.70 22.21
C GLN A 33 16.78 30.04 21.63
N PRO A 34 15.60 30.05 20.97
CA PRO A 34 14.49 30.77 21.60
C PRO A 34 13.17 30.02 21.52
N ASN A 35 12.33 30.24 22.53
CA ASN A 35 10.92 29.88 22.56
C ASN A 35 10.20 30.32 21.28
N SER A 36 9.42 29.42 20.72
CA SER A 36 8.25 29.76 19.92
C SER A 36 7.22 28.69 20.18
N ASP A 37 6.18 29.09 20.89
CA ASP A 37 4.91 28.37 21.02
C ASP A 37 4.41 28.01 19.61
N ILE A 38 4.45 26.71 19.28
CA ILE A 38 3.77 26.17 18.12
C ILE A 38 2.48 25.52 18.65
N PRO A 39 1.29 25.87 18.11
CA PRO A 39 0.04 25.25 18.50
C PRO A 39 0.16 23.74 18.33
N SER A 40 -0.14 23.03 19.42
CA SER A 40 -0.31 21.59 19.41
C SER A 40 -1.46 21.25 18.46
N ALA A 41 -1.13 21.06 17.18
CA ALA A 41 -2.05 20.50 16.21
C ALA A 41 -2.37 19.10 16.71
N SER A 42 -3.53 18.95 17.33
CA SER A 42 -4.09 17.66 17.71
C SER A 42 -4.11 16.80 16.46
N THR A 43 -3.12 15.90 16.36
CA THR A 43 -3.15 14.80 15.41
C THR A 43 -4.51 14.15 15.59
N PRO A 44 -5.34 14.02 14.53
CA PRO A 44 -6.62 13.38 14.65
C PRO A 44 -6.38 11.98 15.22
N HIS A 45 -7.11 11.63 16.28
CA HIS A 45 -7.07 10.34 16.95
C HIS A 45 -6.80 9.23 15.94
N VAL A 46 -5.59 8.66 15.96
CA VAL A 46 -5.25 7.52 15.12
C VAL A 46 -6.12 6.37 15.60
N VAL A 47 -7.23 6.15 14.90
CA VAL A 47 -8.11 5.03 15.18
C VAL A 47 -7.31 3.76 14.90
N GLN A 48 -7.03 3.01 15.96
CA GLN A 48 -6.30 1.76 15.86
C GLN A 48 -7.30 0.62 15.62
N TYR A 49 -6.88 -0.35 14.81
CA TYR A 49 -7.67 -1.52 14.46
C TYR A 49 -6.89 -2.77 14.82
N GLU A 50 -7.60 -3.76 15.34
CA GLU A 50 -7.08 -5.09 15.61
C GLU A 50 -7.76 -6.09 14.68
N TYR A 51 -6.97 -6.97 14.05
CA TYR A 51 -7.51 -8.07 13.25
C TYR A 51 -8.03 -9.20 14.16
N ILE A 52 -9.30 -9.54 14.02
CA ILE A 52 -9.99 -10.59 14.80
C ILE A 52 -10.46 -11.78 13.95
N GLY A 53 -10.13 -11.77 12.66
CA GLY A 53 -10.47 -12.86 11.76
C GLY A 53 -9.65 -14.13 12.01
N ARG A 54 -9.90 -15.15 11.18
CA ARG A 54 -9.20 -16.44 11.25
C ARG A 54 -7.68 -16.23 11.25
N GLN A 55 -6.98 -16.93 12.13
CA GLN A 55 -5.52 -17.00 12.10
C GLN A 55 -5.05 -17.46 10.73
N ILE A 56 -4.10 -16.73 10.18
CA ILE A 56 -3.55 -17.00 8.86
C ILE A 56 -2.23 -17.71 9.07
N SER A 57 -2.17 -18.97 8.66
CA SER A 57 -0.97 -19.80 8.80
C SER A 57 0.19 -19.32 7.92
N ASN A 58 -0.11 -18.68 6.78
CA ASN A 58 0.86 -18.10 5.86
C ASN A 58 0.30 -16.87 5.14
N GLY A 59 1.09 -15.81 5.06
CA GLY A 59 0.78 -14.60 4.31
C GLY A 59 0.20 -13.46 5.15
N ARG A 60 -0.42 -12.49 4.48
CA ARG A 60 -0.93 -11.26 5.08
C ARG A 60 -2.43 -11.32 5.32
N ASN A 61 -2.88 -10.78 6.45
CA ASN A 61 -4.29 -10.61 6.73
C ASN A 61 -4.90 -9.42 5.99
N VAL A 62 -6.23 -9.32 5.99
CA VAL A 62 -6.95 -8.29 5.24
C VAL A 62 -6.64 -6.88 5.74
N LEU A 63 -6.38 -6.69 7.03
CA LEU A 63 -5.98 -5.39 7.59
C LEU A 63 -4.59 -4.99 7.08
N GLN A 64 -3.62 -5.89 7.16
CA GLN A 64 -2.26 -5.68 6.65
C GLN A 64 -2.26 -5.36 5.14
N ARG A 65 -3.13 -6.01 4.36
CA ARG A 65 -3.24 -5.72 2.92
C ARG A 65 -3.81 -4.34 2.65
N VAL A 66 -4.84 -3.92 3.39
CA VAL A 66 -5.38 -2.55 3.31
C VAL A 66 -4.28 -1.54 3.64
N GLU A 67 -3.50 -1.75 4.69
CA GLU A 67 -2.39 -0.88 5.07
C GLU A 67 -1.32 -0.81 3.98
N MET A 68 -0.96 -1.94 3.38
CA MET A 68 0.02 -1.98 2.29
C MET A 68 -0.47 -1.30 1.01
N LEU A 69 -1.74 -1.46 0.64
CA LEU A 69 -2.34 -0.75 -0.49
C LEU A 69 -2.44 0.76 -0.23
N THR A 70 -2.65 1.16 1.02
CA THR A 70 -2.66 2.58 1.42
C THR A 70 -1.26 3.20 1.30
N ALA A 71 -0.22 2.45 1.71
CA ALA A 71 1.15 2.93 1.67
C ALA A 71 1.78 2.92 0.26
N ASP A 72 1.22 2.18 -0.70
CA ASP A 72 1.78 2.07 -2.05
C ASP A 72 1.44 3.31 -2.89
N ILE A 73 2.43 4.19 -3.09
CA ILE A 73 2.30 5.42 -3.89
C ILE A 73 1.86 5.18 -5.35
N ARG A 74 2.06 3.96 -5.86
CA ARG A 74 1.69 3.58 -7.23
C ARG A 74 0.20 3.27 -7.35
N VAL A 75 -0.50 3.08 -6.23
CA VAL A 75 -1.96 2.93 -6.16
C VAL A 75 -2.61 4.31 -6.05
N SER A 76 -3.65 4.59 -6.84
CA SER A 76 -4.46 5.80 -6.66
C SER A 76 -5.65 5.55 -5.76
N SER A 77 -6.30 4.40 -5.94
CA SER A 77 -7.41 3.93 -5.12
C SER A 77 -7.50 2.42 -5.21
N PHE A 78 -8.24 1.84 -4.28
CA PHE A 78 -8.55 0.42 -4.26
C PHE A 78 -9.95 0.18 -3.70
N ASP A 79 -10.48 -0.98 -4.03
CA ASP A 79 -11.68 -1.56 -3.46
C ASP A 79 -11.40 -3.03 -3.14
N THR A 80 -12.37 -3.70 -2.55
CA THR A 80 -12.37 -5.10 -2.12
C THR A 80 -11.73 -6.04 -3.14
N HIS A 81 -12.03 -5.83 -4.44
CA HIS A 81 -11.52 -6.66 -5.53
C HIS A 81 -10.91 -5.86 -6.69
N LEU A 82 -10.44 -4.64 -6.44
CA LEU A 82 -9.99 -3.72 -7.47
C LEU A 82 -8.79 -2.92 -6.99
N ILE A 83 -7.79 -2.77 -7.83
CA ILE A 83 -6.69 -1.83 -7.61
C ILE A 83 -6.63 -0.89 -8.82
N VAL A 84 -6.52 0.41 -8.56
CA VAL A 84 -6.38 1.43 -9.60
C VAL A 84 -4.94 1.96 -9.60
N CYS A 85 -4.29 1.90 -10.75
CA CYS A 85 -2.94 2.43 -10.94
C CYS A 85 -2.95 3.97 -10.93
N ALA A 86 -2.07 4.58 -10.15
CA ALA A 86 -1.95 6.03 -10.12
C ALA A 86 -1.26 6.63 -11.36
N GLY A 87 -0.38 5.87 -12.01
CA GLY A 87 0.33 6.34 -13.21
C GLY A 87 -0.58 6.44 -14.45
N CYS A 88 -1.37 5.40 -14.71
CA CYS A 88 -2.17 5.30 -15.94
C CYS A 88 -3.67 5.18 -15.72
N ASN A 89 -4.14 5.23 -14.47
CA ASN A 89 -5.55 5.09 -14.08
C ASN A 89 -6.22 3.78 -14.52
N LYS A 90 -5.43 2.77 -14.92
CA LYS A 90 -5.94 1.45 -15.28
C LYS A 90 -6.43 0.72 -14.03
N GLN A 91 -7.62 0.15 -14.12
CA GLN A 91 -8.20 -0.69 -13.09
C GLN A 91 -7.79 -2.15 -13.30
N MET A 92 -7.41 -2.83 -12.23
CA MET A 92 -7.05 -4.25 -12.25
C MET A 92 -7.90 -5.01 -11.25
N SER A 93 -8.60 -6.02 -11.76
CA SER A 93 -9.39 -6.92 -10.94
C SER A 93 -8.48 -7.83 -10.13
N THR A 94 -8.83 -8.01 -8.86
CA THR A 94 -8.21 -8.98 -7.95
C THR A 94 -9.17 -10.14 -7.61
N ARG A 95 -10.32 -10.23 -8.31
CA ARG A 95 -11.33 -11.31 -8.14
C ARG A 95 -10.84 -12.72 -8.46
N GLY A 96 -9.67 -12.87 -9.10
CA GLY A 96 -9.07 -14.18 -9.35
C GLY A 96 -8.64 -14.92 -8.08
N HIS A 97 -8.76 -14.29 -6.91
CA HIS A 97 -8.40 -14.86 -5.62
C HIS A 97 -9.58 -14.77 -4.63
N THR A 98 -9.69 -15.75 -3.73
CA THR A 98 -10.77 -15.80 -2.73
C THR A 98 -10.63 -14.79 -1.61
N SER A 99 -9.47 -14.12 -1.51
CA SER A 99 -9.21 -13.18 -0.43
C SER A 99 -9.43 -11.72 -0.83
N LEU A 100 -9.99 -10.94 0.10
CA LEU A 100 -10.21 -9.49 -0.05
C LEU A 100 -8.89 -8.71 -0.11
N TYR A 101 -8.92 -7.57 -0.80
CA TYR A 101 -7.83 -6.61 -0.93
C TYR A 101 -6.52 -7.27 -1.39
N TYR A 102 -6.61 -8.29 -2.23
CA TYR A 102 -5.47 -9.07 -2.62
C TYR A 102 -4.58 -8.29 -3.60
N ASP A 103 -3.46 -7.81 -3.09
CA ASP A 103 -2.49 -6.97 -3.80
C ASP A 103 -1.34 -7.77 -4.42
N ASN A 104 -1.25 -9.08 -4.17
CA ASN A 104 -0.21 -9.93 -4.72
C ASN A 104 -0.64 -10.66 -6.00
N CYS A 105 -1.54 -10.07 -6.80
CA CYS A 105 -1.90 -10.65 -8.09
C CYS A 105 -0.76 -10.46 -9.09
N ASP A 106 -0.47 -11.50 -9.88
CA ASP A 106 0.44 -11.42 -11.04
C ASP A 106 0.10 -10.21 -11.92
N ASN A 107 -1.19 -9.89 -12.07
CA ASN A 107 -1.65 -8.74 -12.85
C ASN A 107 -1.18 -7.39 -12.29
N TRP A 108 -1.32 -7.13 -10.98
CA TRP A 108 -0.90 -5.86 -10.39
C TRP A 108 0.63 -5.75 -10.37
N ASN A 109 1.30 -6.79 -9.90
CA ASN A 109 2.77 -6.85 -9.84
C ASN A 109 3.40 -6.69 -11.23
N PHE A 110 2.85 -7.36 -12.24
CA PHE A 110 3.30 -7.24 -13.64
C PHE A 110 3.02 -5.84 -14.17
N HIS A 111 1.84 -5.28 -13.90
CA HIS A 111 1.50 -3.94 -14.34
C HIS A 111 2.41 -2.88 -13.73
N GLN A 112 2.72 -2.95 -12.43
CA GLN A 112 3.64 -2.02 -11.77
C GLN A 112 5.00 -1.96 -12.47
N ARG A 113 5.51 -3.11 -12.92
CA ARG A 113 6.82 -3.20 -13.60
C ARG A 113 6.79 -2.69 -15.03
N THR A 114 5.64 -2.78 -15.70
CA THR A 114 5.48 -2.51 -17.14
C THR A 114 4.74 -1.20 -17.44
N CYS A 115 4.19 -0.53 -16.43
CA CYS A 115 3.49 0.73 -16.61
C CYS A 115 4.47 1.86 -16.94
N GLY A 116 4.53 2.26 -18.21
CA GLY A 116 5.39 3.36 -18.66
C GLY A 116 5.13 4.67 -17.91
N LYS A 117 3.89 4.94 -17.48
CA LYS A 117 3.57 6.15 -16.69
C LYS A 117 4.13 6.11 -15.27
N LEU A 118 4.20 4.94 -14.64
CA LEU A 118 4.87 4.82 -13.35
C LEU A 118 6.40 4.90 -13.52
N GLN A 119 6.95 4.40 -14.63
CA GLN A 119 8.37 4.54 -14.94
C GLN A 119 8.75 6.01 -15.18
N ASP A 120 7.90 6.75 -15.91
CA ASP A 120 8.03 8.18 -16.16
C ASP A 120 8.14 9.00 -14.86
N TRP A 121 7.53 8.56 -13.76
CA TRP A 121 7.61 9.26 -12.47
C TRP A 121 9.02 9.36 -11.91
N TYR A 122 9.86 8.36 -12.19
CA TYR A 122 11.26 8.32 -11.72
C TYR A 122 12.22 8.95 -12.72
N ASN A 123 11.75 9.32 -13.92
CA ASN A 123 12.56 10.01 -14.91
C ASN A 123 12.42 11.54 -14.73
N PRO A 124 13.46 12.24 -14.25
CA PRO A 124 13.38 13.68 -13.96
C PRO A 124 13.10 14.53 -15.21
N SER A 125 13.44 14.00 -16.39
CA SER A 125 13.23 14.65 -17.69
C SER A 125 11.86 14.36 -18.29
N SER A 126 11.06 13.46 -17.69
CA SER A 126 9.73 13.14 -18.21
C SER A 126 8.74 14.27 -17.93
N PRO A 127 7.95 14.71 -18.91
CA PRO A 127 6.86 15.65 -18.67
C PRO A 127 5.74 15.04 -17.80
N TYR A 128 5.75 13.72 -17.59
CA TYR A 128 4.78 12.99 -16.77
C TYR A 128 5.29 12.65 -15.37
N ARG A 129 6.38 13.29 -14.90
CA ARG A 129 6.90 13.08 -13.55
C ARG A 129 5.84 13.31 -12.48
N LEU A 130 5.91 12.57 -11.37
CA LEU A 130 4.96 12.72 -10.27
C LEU A 130 5.13 14.10 -9.61
N THR A 131 4.13 14.97 -9.74
CA THR A 131 4.13 16.27 -9.05
C THR A 131 3.61 16.12 -7.61
N PRO A 132 3.96 17.04 -6.69
CA PRO A 132 3.41 17.04 -5.33
C PRO A 132 1.88 17.09 -5.30
N GLU A 133 1.26 17.85 -6.22
CA GLU A 133 -0.19 17.95 -6.34
C GLU A 133 -0.84 16.61 -6.75
N MET A 134 -0.22 15.91 -7.71
CA MET A 134 -0.64 14.57 -8.10
C MET A 134 -0.49 13.59 -6.94
N ALA A 135 0.65 13.61 -6.25
CA ALA A 135 0.92 12.76 -5.10
C ALA A 135 -0.12 12.98 -3.98
N ALA A 136 -0.43 14.25 -3.65
CA ALA A 136 -1.43 14.60 -2.66
C ALA A 136 -2.86 14.17 -3.08
N LYS A 137 -3.19 14.29 -4.37
CA LYS A 137 -4.46 13.79 -4.91
C LYS A 137 -4.59 12.28 -4.75
N PHE A 138 -3.54 11.53 -5.11
CA PHE A 138 -3.54 10.07 -4.96
C PHE A 138 -3.55 9.64 -3.50
N GLU A 139 -2.84 10.35 -2.62
CA GLU A 139 -2.86 10.10 -1.19
C GLU A 139 -4.28 10.25 -0.61
N ARG A 140 -4.98 11.36 -0.89
CA ARG A 140 -6.37 11.53 -0.46
C ARG A 140 -7.27 10.39 -0.93
N SER A 141 -7.14 10.02 -2.20
CA SER A 141 -7.91 8.93 -2.81
C SER A 141 -7.60 7.55 -2.17
N ARG A 142 -6.33 7.28 -1.83
CA ARG A 142 -5.94 6.07 -1.09
C ARG A 142 -6.51 6.06 0.33
N MET A 143 -6.48 7.21 1.02
CA MET A 143 -7.03 7.34 2.37
C MET A 143 -8.55 7.14 2.41
N GLU A 144 -9.29 7.67 1.43
CA GLU A 144 -10.72 7.39 1.29
C GLU A 144 -10.99 5.90 1.02
N SER A 145 -10.18 5.25 0.18
CA SER A 145 -10.25 3.80 -0.03
C SER A 145 -9.96 3.02 1.23
N ARG A 146 -8.99 3.46 2.05
CA ARG A 146 -8.69 2.86 3.36
C ARG A 146 -9.87 2.98 4.30
N GLU A 147 -10.48 4.15 4.44
CA GLU A 147 -11.63 4.37 5.32
C GLU A 147 -12.81 3.47 4.93
N ARG A 148 -13.15 3.41 3.63
CA ARG A 148 -14.19 2.51 3.12
C ARG A 148 -13.86 1.04 3.41
N ALA A 149 -12.60 0.64 3.21
CA ALA A 149 -12.16 -0.72 3.45
C ALA A 149 -12.24 -1.10 4.93
N LEU A 150 -11.80 -0.22 5.83
CA LEU A 150 -11.89 -0.46 7.28
C LEU A 150 -13.33 -0.53 7.75
N ALA A 151 -14.21 0.37 7.28
CA ALA A 151 -15.64 0.33 7.57
C ALA A 151 -16.26 -1.01 7.11
N TYR A 152 -15.93 -1.45 5.90
CA TYR A 152 -16.38 -2.74 5.38
C TYR A 152 -15.88 -3.92 6.21
N LEU A 153 -14.60 -3.92 6.60
CA LEU A 153 -14.02 -5.00 7.41
C LEU A 153 -14.60 -5.07 8.83
N VAL A 154 -14.99 -3.93 9.41
CA VAL A 154 -15.75 -3.89 10.67
C VAL A 154 -17.13 -4.52 10.47
N LEU A 155 -17.86 -4.13 9.41
CA LEU A 155 -19.18 -4.72 9.09
C LEU A 155 -19.13 -6.22 8.80
N GLN A 156 -17.96 -6.76 8.44
CA GLN A 156 -17.75 -8.18 8.17
C GLN A 156 -17.14 -8.94 9.35
N ASP A 157 -17.05 -8.31 10.53
CA ASP A 157 -16.45 -8.86 11.76
C ASP A 157 -15.03 -9.42 11.54
N LYS A 158 -14.25 -8.79 10.64
CA LYS A 158 -12.86 -9.17 10.37
C LYS A 158 -11.87 -8.40 11.23
N ILE A 159 -12.23 -7.18 11.62
CA ILE A 159 -11.44 -6.29 12.47
C ILE A 159 -12.35 -5.62 13.50
N LYS A 160 -11.77 -5.15 14.59
CA LYS A 160 -12.45 -4.27 15.56
C LYS A 160 -11.61 -3.02 15.79
N ARG A 161 -12.28 -1.92 16.14
CA ARG A 161 -11.64 -0.70 16.63
C ARG A 161 -11.17 -0.92 18.06
N VAL A 162 -9.96 -0.46 18.40
CA VAL A 162 -9.39 -0.50 19.76
C VAL A 162 -9.13 0.91 20.29
#